data_AF-A0A7S0RAF9-F1
#
_entry.id   AF-A0A7S0RAF9-F1
#
_cell.length_a   1.000
_cell.length_b   1.000
_cell.length_c   1.000
_cell.angle_alpha   90.00
_cell.angle_beta   90.00
_cell.angle_gamma   90.00
#
_symmetry.space_group_name_H-M   'P 1'
#
loop_
_entity.id
_entity.type
_entity.pdbx_description
1 polymer ?
#
loop_
_entity_poly.entity_id
_entity_poly.type
_entity_poly.pdbx_seq_one_letter_code
_entity_poly.pdbx_strand_id
1 'polypeptide(L)'
;GAARRREVGGSAYYRRLLTEHEGEENKSTHVIDLDLPRTFPGNIHTCSPEGLAKLRRVLVAFAFHNPQIGYCQSLNYIAAMLLLVVDDEEKAFWVLVVLMEDILYKNSHSMDLMGCLVEQRVLKQILDKKLPKLSQHLDELQCDMSLLATEWLLTVYIKSMPSETAARVL
;
A
#
# COMPACT_ATOMS: atom_id res chain seq x y z
N GLY A 1 -3.82 11.78 -12.24
CA GLY A 1 -4.07 12.23 -10.85
C GLY A 1 -5.47 11.89 -10.43
N ALA A 2 -5.72 11.74 -9.12
CA ALA A 2 -6.94 11.11 -8.57
C ALA A 2 -8.26 11.74 -9.06
N ALA A 3 -8.33 13.08 -9.09
CA ALA A 3 -9.52 13.80 -9.56
C ALA A 3 -9.92 13.43 -10.99
N ARG A 4 -8.94 13.35 -11.90
CA ARG A 4 -9.18 12.97 -13.30
C ARG A 4 -9.69 11.53 -13.43
N ARG A 5 -9.14 10.58 -12.66
CA ARG A 5 -9.61 9.18 -12.68
C ARG A 5 -11.05 9.06 -12.17
N ARG A 6 -11.39 9.81 -11.12
CA ARG A 6 -12.77 9.89 -10.62
C ARG A 6 -13.74 10.46 -11.64
N GLU A 7 -13.34 11.51 -12.37
CA GLU A 7 -14.16 12.09 -13.45
C GLU A 7 -14.43 11.06 -14.56
N VAL A 8 -13.40 10.30 -14.97
CA VAL A 8 -13.52 9.28 -16.02
C VAL A 8 -14.35 8.07 -15.55
N GLY A 9 -14.14 7.57 -14.33
CA GLY A 9 -14.92 6.45 -13.78
C GLY A 9 -16.37 6.82 -13.43
N GLY A 10 -16.63 8.11 -13.24
CA GLY A 10 -17.90 8.66 -12.79
C GLY A 10 -18.04 8.67 -11.27
N SER A 11 -18.74 9.68 -10.74
CA SER A 11 -18.89 9.96 -9.30
C SER A 11 -19.62 8.89 -8.48
N ALA A 12 -20.10 7.81 -9.10
CA ALA A 12 -20.75 6.69 -8.44
C ALA A 12 -19.94 5.39 -8.56
N TYR A 13 -18.76 5.41 -9.19
CA TYR A 13 -17.95 4.22 -9.43
C TYR A 13 -17.57 3.49 -8.14
N TYR A 14 -17.03 4.22 -7.16
CA TYR A 14 -16.65 3.65 -5.87
C TYR A 14 -17.85 2.99 -5.17
N ARG A 15 -19.00 3.67 -5.15
CA ARG A 15 -20.23 3.15 -4.56
C ARG A 15 -20.74 1.91 -5.31
N ARG A 16 -20.70 1.92 -6.65
CA ARG A 16 -21.10 0.76 -7.46
C ARG A 16 -20.22 -0.46 -7.18
N LEU A 17 -18.90 -0.30 -7.12
CA LEU A 17 -17.99 -1.40 -6.78
C LEU A 17 -18.36 -2.05 -5.43
N LEU A 18 -18.69 -1.23 -4.42
CA LEU A 18 -19.08 -1.75 -3.11
C LEU A 18 -20.43 -2.47 -3.12
N THR A 19 -21.41 -1.96 -3.88
CA THR A 19 -22.73 -2.57 -3.99
C THR A 19 -22.73 -3.83 -4.85
N GLU A 20 -22.02 -3.82 -5.97
CA GLU A 20 -21.94 -4.95 -6.91
C GLU A 20 -21.26 -6.17 -6.27
N HIS A 21 -20.24 -5.93 -5.43
CA HIS A 21 -19.48 -6.97 -4.74
C HIS A 21 -19.83 -7.10 -3.24
N GLU A 22 -21.03 -6.65 -2.85
CA GLU A 22 -21.48 -6.77 -1.47
C GLU A 22 -21.62 -8.24 -1.07
N GLY A 23 -20.90 -8.65 -0.01
CA GLY A 23 -20.91 -10.03 0.48
C GLY A 23 -20.08 -11.02 -0.34
N GLU A 24 -19.41 -10.60 -1.40
CA GLU A 24 -18.48 -11.48 -2.12
C GLU A 24 -17.24 -11.80 -1.29
N GLU A 25 -16.89 -13.08 -1.24
CA GLU A 25 -15.68 -13.57 -0.59
C GLU A 25 -14.67 -14.09 -1.61
N ASN A 26 -13.43 -13.63 -1.49
CA ASN A 26 -12.30 -14.14 -2.24
C ASN A 26 -11.03 -14.10 -1.37
N LYS A 27 -9.90 -14.53 -1.93
CA LYS A 27 -8.62 -14.52 -1.20
C LYS A 27 -8.28 -13.14 -0.64
N SER A 28 -8.54 -12.07 -1.40
CA SER A 28 -8.25 -10.70 -0.98
C SER A 28 -9.12 -10.28 0.20
N THR A 29 -10.44 -10.47 0.14
CA THR A 29 -11.35 -10.06 1.23
C THR A 29 -11.04 -10.80 2.53
N HIS A 30 -10.73 -12.10 2.45
CA HIS A 30 -10.32 -12.88 3.61
C HIS A 30 -9.04 -12.34 4.27
N VAL A 31 -7.99 -12.06 3.48
CA VAL A 31 -6.72 -11.54 4.03
C VAL A 31 -6.88 -10.11 4.55
N ILE A 32 -7.70 -9.28 3.89
CA ILE A 32 -8.05 -7.94 4.39
C ILE A 32 -8.63 -8.05 5.81
N ASP A 33 -9.61 -8.92 6.01
CA ASP A 33 -10.29 -9.06 7.31
C ASP A 33 -9.33 -9.52 8.43
N LEU A 34 -8.32 -10.33 8.10
CA LEU A 34 -7.25 -10.71 9.04
C LEU A 34 -6.28 -9.56 9.35
N ASP A 35 -6.11 -8.60 8.42
CA ASP A 35 -5.15 -7.50 8.54
C ASP A 35 -5.71 -6.27 9.23
N LEU A 36 -7.02 -6.03 9.13
CA LEU A 36 -7.71 -4.91 9.77
C LEU A 36 -7.35 -4.73 11.26
N PRO A 37 -7.47 -5.74 12.15
CA PRO A 37 -7.23 -5.55 13.58
C PRO A 37 -5.76 -5.26 13.93
N ARG A 38 -4.82 -5.60 13.05
CA ARG A 38 -3.37 -5.38 13.24
C ARG A 38 -2.83 -4.15 12.51
N THR A 39 -3.69 -3.37 11.84
CA THR A 39 -3.30 -2.16 11.13
C THR A 39 -3.32 -0.95 12.07
N PHE A 40 -2.14 -0.40 12.36
CA PHE A 40 -1.92 0.69 13.33
C PHE A 40 -2.61 0.46 14.70
N PRO A 41 -2.17 -0.58 15.45
CA PRO A 41 -2.76 -0.88 16.74
C PRO A 41 -2.65 0.34 17.68
N GLY A 42 -3.78 0.76 18.25
CA GLY A 42 -3.85 1.87 19.21
C GLY A 42 -4.13 3.25 18.60
N ASN A 43 -4.24 3.39 17.28
CA ASN A 43 -4.70 4.64 16.67
C ASN A 43 -6.23 4.75 16.77
N ILE A 44 -6.73 5.81 17.41
CA ILE A 44 -8.16 5.99 17.71
C ILE A 44 -9.01 6.05 16.43
N HIS A 45 -8.50 6.69 15.37
CA HIS A 45 -9.24 6.86 14.13
C HIS A 45 -9.33 5.55 13.34
N THR A 46 -8.25 4.76 13.27
CA THR A 46 -8.23 3.51 12.50
C THR A 46 -8.76 2.31 13.28
N CYS A 47 -8.66 2.29 14.62
CA CYS A 47 -9.15 1.18 15.46
C CYS A 47 -10.64 1.31 15.84
N SER A 48 -11.28 2.45 15.58
CA SER A 48 -12.73 2.58 15.80
C SER A 48 -13.51 1.64 14.86
N PRO A 49 -14.70 1.14 15.26
CA PRO A 49 -15.52 0.32 14.38
C PRO A 49 -15.82 0.98 13.03
N GLU A 50 -16.04 2.31 13.05
CA GLU A 50 -16.22 3.09 11.82
C GLU A 50 -14.93 3.12 10.99
N GLY A 51 -13.79 3.41 11.60
CA GLY A 51 -12.49 3.45 10.94
C GLY A 51 -12.10 2.14 10.26
N LEU A 52 -12.27 1.01 10.97
CA LEU A 52 -12.06 -0.33 10.40
C LEU A 52 -13.01 -0.60 9.23
N ALA A 53 -14.27 -0.18 9.34
CA ALA A 53 -15.23 -0.33 8.25
C ALA A 53 -14.87 0.53 7.02
N LYS A 54 -14.39 1.77 7.21
CA LYS A 54 -13.88 2.63 6.12
C LYS A 54 -12.66 1.98 5.44
N LEU A 55 -11.70 1.53 6.24
CA LEU A 55 -10.49 0.87 5.75
C LEU A 55 -10.84 -0.39 4.95
N ARG A 56 -11.75 -1.22 5.45
CA ARG A 56 -12.24 -2.41 4.75
C ARG A 56 -12.85 -2.05 3.40
N ARG A 57 -13.75 -1.07 3.34
CA ARG A 57 -14.41 -0.68 2.09
C ARG A 57 -13.40 -0.18 1.06
N VAL A 58 -12.43 0.65 1.45
CA VAL A 58 -11.37 1.14 0.54
C VAL A 58 -10.54 -0.03 -0.01
N LEU A 59 -10.08 -0.94 0.84
CA LEU A 59 -9.25 -2.08 0.44
C LEU A 59 -10.01 -3.07 -0.46
N VAL A 60 -11.26 -3.38 -0.09
CA VAL A 60 -12.12 -4.28 -0.87
C VAL A 60 -12.42 -3.67 -2.24
N ALA A 61 -12.84 -2.40 -2.28
CA ALA A 61 -13.08 -1.71 -3.55
C ALA A 61 -11.83 -1.69 -4.44
N PHE A 62 -10.64 -1.47 -3.87
CA PHE A 62 -9.39 -1.52 -4.62
C PHE A 62 -9.09 -2.92 -5.16
N ALA A 63 -9.26 -3.96 -4.35
CA ALA A 63 -9.01 -5.33 -4.77
C ALA A 63 -9.93 -5.77 -5.93
N PHE A 64 -11.18 -5.29 -5.97
CA PHE A 64 -12.09 -5.52 -7.09
C PHE A 64 -11.84 -4.59 -8.29
N HIS A 65 -11.41 -3.34 -8.05
CA HIS A 65 -11.01 -2.41 -9.10
C HIS A 65 -9.85 -2.97 -9.93
N ASN A 66 -8.85 -3.53 -9.25
CA ASN A 66 -7.65 -4.08 -9.89
C ASN A 66 -7.36 -5.50 -9.39
N PRO A 67 -8.03 -6.53 -9.95
CA PRO A 67 -7.84 -7.93 -9.53
C PRO A 67 -6.44 -8.49 -9.81
N GLN A 68 -5.66 -7.85 -10.69
CA GLN A 68 -4.29 -8.27 -10.99
C GLN A 68 -3.35 -8.00 -9.81
N ILE A 69 -3.57 -6.90 -9.10
CA ILE A 69 -2.92 -6.62 -7.82
C ILE A 69 -3.69 -7.33 -6.69
N GLY A 70 -5.03 -7.19 -6.70
CA GLY A 70 -5.90 -7.68 -5.64
C GLY A 70 -5.55 -7.02 -4.31
N TYR A 71 -5.19 -7.85 -3.32
CA TYR A 71 -4.68 -7.38 -2.04
C TYR A 71 -3.30 -7.98 -1.73
N CYS A 72 -2.31 -7.11 -1.52
CA CYS A 72 -1.00 -7.44 -1.00
C CYS A 72 -0.86 -6.92 0.45
N GLN A 73 -0.22 -7.71 1.32
CA GLN A 73 0.06 -7.34 2.70
C GLN A 73 1.05 -6.17 2.76
N SER A 74 0.52 -4.96 2.77
CA SER A 74 1.18 -3.64 2.82
C SER A 74 0.16 -2.56 2.49
N LEU A 75 -0.82 -2.88 1.63
CA LEU A 75 -1.88 -1.98 1.21
C LEU A 75 -2.74 -1.47 2.37
N ASN A 76 -2.95 -2.29 3.41
CA ASN A 76 -3.65 -1.87 4.62
C ASN A 76 -3.01 -0.65 5.29
N TYR A 77 -1.68 -0.62 5.39
CA TYR A 77 -0.97 0.51 5.99
C TYR A 77 -1.04 1.75 5.10
N ILE A 78 -0.92 1.57 3.78
CA ILE A 78 -1.05 2.67 2.80
C ILE A 78 -2.46 3.26 2.84
N ALA A 79 -3.49 2.43 2.74
CA ALA A 79 -4.89 2.86 2.76
C ALA A 79 -5.27 3.51 4.10
N ALA A 80 -4.81 2.96 5.22
CA ALA A 80 -5.03 3.55 6.54
C ALA A 80 -4.38 4.94 6.66
N MET A 81 -3.15 5.09 6.17
CA MET A 81 -2.46 6.39 6.16
C MET A 81 -3.17 7.40 5.27
N LEU A 82 -3.61 6.99 4.07
CA LEU A 82 -4.38 7.83 3.17
C LEU A 82 -5.71 8.28 3.79
N LEU A 83 -6.42 7.40 4.51
CA LEU A 83 -7.63 7.77 5.23
C LEU A 83 -7.36 8.82 6.33
N LEU A 84 -6.22 8.74 7.01
CA LEU A 84 -5.82 9.73 8.02
C LEU A 84 -5.46 11.09 7.42
N VAL A 85 -4.83 11.11 6.24
CA VAL A 85 -4.33 12.35 5.60
C VAL A 85 -5.40 13.04 4.76
N VAL A 86 -6.24 12.28 4.05
CA VAL A 86 -7.23 12.80 3.10
C VAL A 86 -8.56 13.14 3.78
N ASP A 87 -8.90 12.46 4.87
CA ASP A 87 -10.16 12.61 5.64
C ASP A 87 -11.43 12.52 4.76
N ASP A 88 -11.38 11.70 3.70
CA ASP A 88 -12.49 11.43 2.79
C ASP A 88 -12.27 10.05 2.16
N GLU A 89 -13.22 9.13 2.40
CA GLU A 89 -13.09 7.70 2.05
C GLU A 89 -12.95 7.46 0.55
N GLU A 90 -13.81 8.08 -0.26
CA GLU A 90 -13.79 7.89 -1.71
C GLU A 90 -12.56 8.57 -2.33
N LYS A 91 -12.15 9.74 -1.82
CA LYS A 91 -10.89 10.37 -2.27
C LYS A 91 -9.69 9.50 -1.91
N ALA A 92 -9.64 8.92 -0.70
CA ALA A 92 -8.57 8.02 -0.30
C ALA A 92 -8.47 6.80 -1.23
N PHE A 93 -9.61 6.22 -1.63
CA PHE A 93 -9.66 5.17 -2.65
C PHE A 93 -9.03 5.63 -3.99
N TRP A 94 -9.41 6.78 -4.51
CA TRP A 94 -8.85 7.26 -5.78
C TRP A 94 -7.36 7.62 -5.71
N VAL A 95 -6.90 8.12 -4.56
CA VAL A 95 -5.47 8.34 -4.32
C VAL A 95 -4.74 7.00 -4.30
N LEU A 96 -5.28 5.97 -3.63
CA LEU A 96 -4.72 4.62 -3.64
C LEU A 96 -4.63 4.06 -5.06
N VAL A 97 -5.68 4.18 -5.87
CA VAL A 97 -5.68 3.74 -7.28
C VAL A 97 -4.54 4.40 -8.06
N VAL A 98 -4.40 5.72 -7.96
CA VAL A 98 -3.34 6.45 -8.67
C VAL A 98 -1.95 6.09 -8.13
N LEU A 99 -1.80 5.95 -6.82
CA LEU A 99 -0.53 5.57 -6.23
C LEU A 99 -0.06 4.21 -6.76
N MET A 100 -0.96 3.22 -6.78
CA MET A 100 -0.63 1.86 -7.17
C MET A 100 -0.44 1.68 -8.69
N GLU A 101 -1.17 2.42 -9.51
CA GLU A 101 -1.17 2.21 -10.96
C GLU A 101 -0.33 3.21 -11.75
N ASP A 102 -0.19 4.44 -11.24
CA ASP A 102 0.45 5.54 -11.98
C ASP A 102 1.78 5.99 -11.37
N ILE A 103 1.99 5.82 -10.05
CA ILE A 103 3.14 6.39 -9.33
C ILE A 103 4.17 5.32 -8.95
N LEU A 104 3.74 4.29 -8.23
CA LEU A 104 4.64 3.23 -7.77
C LEU A 104 5.14 2.41 -8.95
N TYR A 105 6.31 1.80 -8.77
CA TYR A 105 6.89 0.99 -9.82
C TYR A 105 5.97 -0.19 -10.16
N LYS A 106 5.82 -0.44 -11.46
CA LYS A 106 4.91 -1.48 -11.96
C LYS A 106 5.25 -2.83 -11.33
N ASN A 107 4.21 -3.58 -10.99
CA ASN A 107 4.33 -4.91 -10.39
C ASN A 107 5.08 -4.94 -9.04
N SER A 108 5.22 -3.82 -8.33
CA SER A 108 5.83 -3.85 -6.98
C SER A 108 4.95 -4.62 -5.98
N HIS A 109 3.63 -4.57 -6.17
CA HIS A 109 2.65 -5.26 -5.32
C HIS A 109 1.91 -6.40 -6.05
N SER A 110 2.44 -6.89 -7.16
CA SER A 110 1.92 -8.11 -7.81
C SER A 110 2.16 -9.33 -6.93
N MET A 111 1.46 -10.44 -7.22
CA MET A 111 1.61 -11.68 -6.44
C MET A 111 3.05 -12.24 -6.40
N ASP A 112 3.85 -11.95 -7.42
CA ASP A 112 5.25 -12.39 -7.53
C ASP A 112 6.28 -11.33 -7.08
N LEU A 113 5.82 -10.13 -6.67
CA LEU A 113 6.65 -9.01 -6.22
C LEU A 113 7.78 -8.62 -7.18
N MET A 114 7.61 -8.88 -8.48
CA MET A 114 8.68 -8.70 -9.47
C MET A 114 9.16 -7.25 -9.57
N GLY A 115 8.26 -6.27 -9.39
CA GLY A 115 8.63 -4.86 -9.33
C GLY A 115 9.51 -4.55 -8.12
N CYS A 116 9.15 -5.08 -6.95
CA CYS A 116 9.89 -4.87 -5.70
C CYS A 116 11.31 -5.45 -5.80
N LEU A 117 11.47 -6.63 -6.42
CA LEU A 117 12.81 -7.22 -6.65
C LEU A 117 13.68 -6.35 -7.57
N VAL A 118 13.09 -5.68 -8.57
CA VAL A 118 13.80 -4.73 -9.42
C VAL A 118 14.23 -3.50 -8.61
N GLU A 119 13.33 -2.93 -7.81
CA GLU A 119 13.63 -1.78 -6.95
C GLU A 119 14.74 -2.10 -5.95
N GLN A 120 14.71 -3.28 -5.32
CA GLN A 120 15.76 -3.75 -4.41
C GLN A 120 17.12 -3.87 -5.10
N ARG A 121 17.16 -4.36 -6.34
CA ARG A 121 18.41 -4.43 -7.12
C ARG A 121 18.94 -3.05 -7.44
N VAL A 122 18.07 -2.10 -7.79
CA VAL A 122 18.46 -0.70 -8.00
C VAL A 122 19.01 -0.10 -6.71
N LEU A 123 18.38 -0.36 -5.57
CA LEU A 123 18.86 0.08 -4.25
C LEU A 123 20.25 -0.48 -3.95
N LYS A 124 20.50 -1.78 -4.18
CA LYS A 124 21.83 -2.38 -4.01
C LYS A 124 22.87 -1.70 -4.89
N GLN A 125 22.56 -1.43 -6.16
CA GLN A 125 23.47 -0.71 -7.06
C GLN A 125 23.77 0.72 -6.60
N ILE A 126 22.78 1.40 -6.01
CA ILE A 126 22.98 2.73 -5.41
C ILE A 126 23.88 2.62 -4.18
N LEU A 127 23.65 1.62 -3.32
CA LEU A 127 24.46 1.37 -2.12
C LEU A 127 25.92 1.09 -2.49
N ASP A 128 26.17 0.23 -3.47
CA ASP A 128 27.50 -0.10 -3.97
C ASP A 128 28.26 1.15 -4.44
N LYS A 129 27.56 2.05 -5.14
CA LYS A 129 28.14 3.27 -5.70
C LYS A 129 28.32 4.38 -4.68
N LYS A 130 27.39 4.53 -3.75
CA LYS A 130 27.33 5.69 -2.85
C LYS A 130 27.91 5.42 -1.47
N LEU A 131 27.80 4.19 -0.98
CA LEU A 131 28.25 3.75 0.34
C LEU A 131 28.99 2.40 0.24
N PRO A 132 30.08 2.31 -0.55
CA PRO A 132 30.77 1.04 -0.83
C PRO A 132 31.26 0.31 0.42
N LYS A 133 31.72 1.05 1.44
CA LYS A 133 32.13 0.48 2.73
C LYS A 133 30.98 -0.21 3.45
N LEU A 134 29.79 0.39 3.42
CA LEU A 134 28.59 -0.20 4.04
C LEU A 134 28.13 -1.41 3.26
N SER A 135 28.11 -1.33 1.92
CA SER A 135 27.76 -2.50 1.11
C SER A 135 28.67 -3.68 1.38
N GLN A 136 29.99 -3.46 1.37
CA GLN A 136 30.96 -4.53 1.64
C GLN A 136 30.70 -5.14 3.03
N HIS A 137 30.44 -4.31 4.03
CA HIS A 137 30.15 -4.79 5.38
C HIS A 137 28.87 -5.64 5.46
N LEU A 138 27.81 -5.25 4.75
CA LEU A 138 26.58 -6.06 4.66
C LEU A 138 26.83 -7.38 3.95
N ASP A 139 27.62 -7.37 2.86
CA ASP A 139 27.99 -8.56 2.09
C ASP A 139 28.83 -9.53 2.96
N GLU A 140 29.77 -9.02 3.76
CA GLU A 140 30.57 -9.80 4.74
C GLU A 140 29.70 -10.44 5.84
N LEU A 141 28.65 -9.75 6.27
CA LEU A 141 27.67 -10.26 7.24
C LEU A 141 26.62 -11.18 6.63
N GLN A 142 26.64 -11.39 5.30
CA GLN A 142 25.58 -12.09 4.56
C GLN A 142 24.19 -11.49 4.82
N CYS A 143 24.15 -10.17 5.07
CA CYS A 143 22.92 -9.44 5.31
C CYS A 143 22.38 -8.93 3.98
N ASP A 144 21.38 -9.62 3.44
CA ASP A 144 20.73 -9.18 2.22
C ASP A 144 19.88 -7.92 2.50
N MET A 145 20.23 -6.83 1.81
CA MET A 145 19.51 -5.56 1.87
C MET A 145 18.03 -5.70 1.47
N SER A 146 17.68 -6.72 0.68
CA SER A 146 16.29 -7.04 0.33
C SER A 146 15.40 -7.25 1.56
N LEU A 147 15.94 -7.83 2.65
CA LEU A 147 15.21 -8.10 3.88
C LEU A 147 14.75 -6.80 4.57
N LEU A 148 15.59 -5.77 4.54
CA LEU A 148 15.28 -4.44 5.09
C LEU A 148 14.39 -3.64 4.12
N ALA A 149 14.75 -3.67 2.84
CA ALA A 149 14.14 -2.83 1.82
C ALA A 149 12.73 -3.27 1.44
N THR A 150 12.37 -4.55 1.60
CA THR A 150 11.02 -5.05 1.27
C THR A 150 9.95 -4.27 2.01
N GLU A 151 10.08 -4.12 3.34
CA GLU A 151 9.09 -3.37 4.12
C GLU A 151 9.08 -1.89 3.74
N TRP A 152 10.25 -1.29 3.53
CA TRP A 152 10.39 0.12 3.17
C TRP A 152 9.67 0.44 1.86
N LEU A 153 9.90 -0.37 0.83
CA LEU A 153 9.36 -0.14 -0.51
C LEU A 153 7.87 -0.48 -0.56
N LEU A 154 7.47 -1.66 -0.07
CA LEU A 154 6.08 -2.09 -0.17
C LEU A 154 5.14 -1.25 0.70
N THR A 155 5.61 -0.71 1.81
CA THR A 155 4.78 0.14 2.68
C THR A 155 5.03 1.63 2.47
N VAL A 156 5.83 2.03 1.47
CA VAL A 156 6.17 3.43 1.21
C VAL A 156 6.68 4.12 2.50
N TYR A 157 7.56 3.42 3.23
CA TYR A 157 8.16 3.81 4.51
C TYR A 157 7.19 4.04 5.69
N ILE A 158 5.88 3.79 5.52
CA ILE A 158 4.86 4.03 6.54
C ILE A 158 5.13 3.24 7.82
N LYS A 159 5.63 2.01 7.71
CA LYS A 159 5.95 1.19 8.89
C LYS A 159 7.30 1.51 9.51
N SER A 160 8.16 2.24 8.81
CA SER A 160 9.58 2.38 9.14
C SER A 160 9.94 3.78 9.62
N MET A 161 9.02 4.74 9.49
CA MET A 161 9.19 6.13 9.90
C MET A 161 8.03 6.58 10.81
N PRO A 162 8.25 7.60 11.66
CA PRO A 162 7.14 8.28 12.34
C PRO A 162 6.09 8.78 11.33
N SER A 163 4.82 8.80 11.72
CA SER A 163 3.70 9.10 10.82
C SER A 163 3.84 10.44 10.08
N GLU A 164 4.31 11.49 10.77
CA GLU A 164 4.55 12.80 10.15
C GLU A 164 5.64 12.76 9.07
N THR A 165 6.68 11.96 9.26
CA THR A 165 7.76 11.79 8.28
C THR A 165 7.27 10.94 7.11
N ALA A 166 6.57 9.84 7.39
CA ALA A 166 5.97 9.00 6.35
C ALA A 166 4.98 9.79 5.48
N ALA A 167 4.19 10.69 6.08
CA ALA A 167 3.26 11.56 5.36
C ALA A 167 3.93 12.52 4.37
N ARG A 168 5.21 12.86 4.58
CA ARG A 168 5.97 13.72 3.65
C ARG A 168 6.60 12.94 2.50
N VAL A 169 6.77 11.63 2.67
CA VAL A 169 7.26 10.74 1.61
C VAL A 169 6.10 10.37 0.68
N LEU A 170 4.91 10.15 1.25
CA LEU A 170 3.65 9.84 0.55
C LEU A 170 3.11 11.04 -0.23
#